data_AF-A0A8J7X419-F1
#
_entry.id   AF-A0A8J7X419-F1
#
_cell.length_a   1.000
_cell.length_b   1.000
_cell.length_c   1.000
_cell.angle_alpha   90.00
_cell.angle_beta   90.00
_cell.angle_gamma   90.00
#
_symmetry.space_group_name_H-M   'P 1'
#
loop_
_entity.id
_entity.type
_entity.pdbx_description
1 polymer ?
#
loop_
_entity_poly.entity_id
_entity_poly.type
_entity_poly.pdbx_seq_one_letter_code
_entity_poly.pdbx_strand_id
1 'polypeptide(L)'
;MNKVVDTPKIEHLPSLQEAVNPRHECLKMMPPEHIADYTTATEVLKTDADWKSFRDSLRQVPPQYRIYFTCFVMPALKASNALKTDEDWRMHTKNYNVSRDEMPQADRIEYTCGALPALIAANALKTDSDWINYRDSLNDVSPEFRVDYTRYILPALATSGGLKTDEDWKTHATNYRESSERIPERHREYYTQHALPDIISTGDFTWDAVEEGVTRIEEYTNRYGNLDFIWKVGLDNFGKFGSPDSIGKPLEIMKTGGRLYAFDGRHIGVILRKMDKTAYRMWVKALEDGIPCEEILKYSEGHRLQGQYRDTKTQDGEMMVACFWGGPTITEFLRDPENKKYEEEVRRQKRAIREMLQSKRICHG
;
A
#
# COMPACT_ATOMS: atom_id res chain seq x y z
N MET A 1 69.63 -47.40 39.06
CA MET A 1 68.30 -46.76 39.13
C MET A 1 68.36 -45.43 38.39
N ASN A 2 67.22 -45.00 37.83
CA ASN A 2 67.10 -44.19 36.61
C ASN A 2 67.61 -42.74 36.67
N LYS A 3 67.86 -42.22 35.45
CA LYS A 3 68.52 -40.96 35.06
C LYS A 3 67.83 -39.68 35.55
N VAL A 4 68.66 -38.66 35.74
CA VAL A 4 68.35 -37.22 35.68
C VAL A 4 67.68 -36.86 34.35
N VAL A 5 66.61 -36.06 34.37
CA VAL A 5 66.35 -35.02 33.36
C VAL A 5 65.56 -33.87 34.01
N ASP A 6 66.18 -32.69 34.06
CA ASP A 6 65.53 -31.40 34.31
C ASP A 6 64.35 -31.19 33.35
N THR A 7 63.16 -30.89 33.88
CA THR A 7 62.08 -30.39 33.02
C THR A 7 62.21 -28.87 32.92
N PRO A 8 62.27 -28.29 31.70
CA PRO A 8 62.62 -26.89 31.52
C PRO A 8 61.55 -25.94 32.07
N LYS A 9 61.98 -24.81 32.65
CA LYS A 9 61.18 -23.58 32.68
C LYS A 9 60.85 -23.21 31.23
N ILE A 10 59.57 -23.23 30.87
CA ILE A 10 59.11 -22.60 29.64
C ILE A 10 58.91 -21.11 29.96
N GLU A 11 59.99 -20.34 29.81
CA GLU A 11 59.88 -18.91 29.50
C GLU A 11 59.68 -18.78 27.98
N HIS A 12 58.56 -18.14 27.62
CA HIS A 12 58.16 -17.63 26.30
C HIS A 12 57.92 -18.58 25.13
N LEU A 13 56.63 -18.81 24.84
CA LEU A 13 56.07 -18.77 23.48
C LEU A 13 54.73 -18.01 23.54
N PRO A 14 54.47 -16.99 22.70
CA PRO A 14 53.16 -16.38 22.59
C PRO A 14 52.22 -17.44 22.00
N SER A 15 51.27 -17.97 22.78
CA SER A 15 50.36 -18.98 22.25
C SER A 15 49.40 -18.31 21.27
N LEU A 16 49.64 -18.48 19.96
CA LEU A 16 48.76 -18.85 18.84
C LEU A 16 47.20 -18.71 18.94
N GLN A 17 46.64 -17.97 19.88
CA GLN A 17 45.21 -17.78 20.14
C GLN A 17 44.78 -16.32 20.13
N GLU A 18 45.68 -15.40 19.77
CA GLU A 18 45.32 -14.14 19.12
C GLU A 18 45.33 -14.30 17.59
N ALA A 19 44.98 -15.48 17.09
CA ALA A 19 44.36 -15.57 15.78
C ALA A 19 43.07 -14.75 15.88
N VAL A 20 43.15 -13.50 15.43
CA VAL A 20 42.07 -12.53 15.34
C VAL A 20 40.81 -13.25 14.87
N ASN A 21 39.96 -13.69 15.80
CA ASN A 21 38.75 -14.39 15.47
C ASN A 21 37.84 -13.37 14.78
N PRO A 22 37.56 -13.52 13.47
CA PRO A 22 36.83 -12.50 12.72
C PRO A 22 35.45 -12.19 13.33
N ARG A 23 34.84 -13.17 14.00
CA ARG A 23 33.59 -13.04 14.76
C ARG A 23 33.74 -12.10 15.96
N HIS A 24 34.86 -12.18 16.68
CA HIS A 24 35.13 -11.34 17.85
C HIS A 24 35.45 -9.89 17.48
N GLU A 25 36.08 -9.65 16.32
CA GLU A 25 36.25 -8.28 15.82
C GLU A 25 34.95 -7.64 15.33
N CYS A 26 34.06 -8.41 14.72
CA CYS A 26 32.75 -7.89 14.30
C CYS A 26 31.95 -7.39 15.52
N LEU A 27 31.97 -8.13 16.63
CA LEU A 27 31.33 -7.72 17.88
C LEU A 27 31.87 -6.38 18.43
N LYS A 28 33.16 -6.08 18.21
CA LYS A 28 33.76 -4.79 18.61
C LYS A 28 33.34 -3.61 17.73
N MET A 29 32.79 -3.86 16.53
CA MET A 29 32.38 -2.82 15.60
C MET A 29 30.92 -2.38 15.77
N MET A 30 30.14 -3.12 16.57
CA MET A 30 28.75 -2.82 16.87
C MET A 30 28.61 -2.17 18.25
N PRO A 31 27.66 -1.24 18.44
CA PRO A 31 27.37 -0.70 19.76
C PRO A 31 26.97 -1.82 20.74
N PRO A 32 27.46 -1.80 21.99
CA PRO A 32 27.20 -2.86 22.98
C PRO A 32 25.71 -3.20 23.19
N GLU A 33 24.84 -2.20 23.13
CA GLU A 33 23.39 -2.29 23.29
C GLU A 33 22.68 -3.10 22.19
N HIS A 34 23.37 -3.39 21.08
CA HIS A 34 22.80 -4.06 19.90
C HIS A 34 23.38 -5.45 19.65
N ILE A 35 24.25 -5.94 20.55
CA ILE A 35 24.88 -7.26 20.45
C ILE A 35 23.85 -8.41 20.59
N ALA A 36 22.71 -8.17 21.26
CA ALA A 36 21.67 -9.17 21.46
C ALA A 36 20.95 -9.58 20.15
N ASP A 37 20.78 -8.66 19.20
CA ASP A 37 20.12 -8.87 17.91
C ASP A 37 21.05 -9.47 16.82
N TYR A 38 22.28 -9.82 17.21
CA TYR A 38 23.31 -10.42 16.35
C TYR A 38 23.07 -11.91 16.03
N THR A 39 22.05 -12.52 16.63
CA THR A 39 21.72 -13.95 16.47
C THR A 39 21.47 -14.29 15.00
N THR A 40 20.76 -13.43 14.26
CA THR A 40 20.47 -13.59 12.82
C THR A 40 21.71 -13.53 11.94
N ALA A 41 22.73 -12.74 12.29
CA ALA A 41 23.97 -12.67 11.50
C ALA A 41 24.83 -13.93 11.65
N THR A 42 24.88 -14.49 12.85
CA THR A 42 25.71 -15.68 13.15
C THR A 42 25.17 -16.98 12.56
N GLU A 43 23.88 -17.07 12.27
CA GLU A 43 23.27 -18.23 11.61
C GLU A 43 23.58 -18.27 10.09
N VAL A 44 23.94 -17.12 9.53
CA VAL A 44 24.03 -16.86 8.10
C VAL A 44 25.48 -16.95 7.57
N LEU A 45 26.47 -16.67 8.41
CA LEU A 45 27.91 -16.70 8.07
C LEU A 45 28.58 -18.00 8.56
N LYS A 46 28.92 -18.90 7.62
CA LYS A 46 29.33 -20.27 7.93
C LYS A 46 30.84 -20.51 7.88
N THR A 47 31.60 -19.66 7.19
CA THR A 47 33.04 -19.86 6.97
C THR A 47 33.87 -18.68 7.48
N ASP A 48 35.14 -18.92 7.84
CA ASP A 48 36.06 -17.84 8.24
C ASP A 48 36.29 -16.81 7.13
N ALA A 49 36.21 -17.25 5.86
CA ALA A 49 36.26 -16.37 4.70
C ALA A 49 35.03 -15.44 4.65
N ASP A 50 33.82 -15.98 4.82
CA ASP A 50 32.58 -15.17 4.90
C ASP A 50 32.70 -14.12 6.01
N TRP A 51 33.21 -14.51 7.18
CA TRP A 51 33.36 -13.61 8.32
C TRP A 51 34.39 -12.51 8.08
N LYS A 52 35.52 -12.83 7.44
CA LYS A 52 36.55 -11.85 7.09
C LYS A 52 36.01 -10.81 6.10
N SER A 53 35.33 -11.27 5.04
CA SER A 53 34.79 -10.41 4.00
C SER A 53 33.66 -9.55 4.53
N PHE A 54 32.77 -10.13 5.35
CA PHE A 54 31.74 -9.36 6.06
C PHE A 54 32.35 -8.23 6.91
N ARG A 55 33.37 -8.52 7.72
CA ARG A 55 34.04 -7.53 8.55
C ARG A 55 34.64 -6.38 7.73
N ASP A 56 35.33 -6.71 6.65
CA ASP A 56 36.00 -5.73 5.80
C ASP A 56 34.98 -4.86 5.05
N SER A 57 33.82 -5.42 4.71
CA SER A 57 32.65 -4.68 4.21
C SER A 57 32.00 -3.79 5.28
N LEU A 58 31.76 -4.31 6.49
CA LEU A 58 31.11 -3.58 7.57
C LEU A 58 31.88 -2.31 7.98
N ARG A 59 33.22 -2.33 7.86
CA ARG A 59 34.07 -1.16 8.08
C ARG A 59 33.76 0.01 7.13
N GLN A 60 33.26 -0.28 5.93
CA GLN A 60 32.87 0.71 4.92
C GLN A 60 31.47 1.28 5.17
N VAL A 61 30.69 0.67 6.06
CA VAL A 61 29.39 1.20 6.50
C VAL A 61 29.63 2.20 7.65
N PRO A 62 29.04 3.41 7.59
CA PRO A 62 29.14 4.38 8.68
C PRO A 62 28.66 3.77 10.01
N PRO A 63 29.34 4.06 11.15
CA PRO A 63 29.08 3.39 12.42
C PRO A 63 27.60 3.34 12.83
N GLN A 64 26.87 4.45 12.66
CA GLN A 64 25.47 4.59 13.02
C GLN A 64 24.49 3.74 12.19
N TYR A 65 24.95 3.22 11.03
CA TYR A 65 24.12 2.38 10.15
C TYR A 65 24.56 0.91 10.12
N ARG A 66 25.66 0.56 10.79
CA ARG A 66 26.19 -0.81 10.82
C ARG A 66 25.20 -1.82 11.35
N ILE A 67 24.43 -1.44 12.37
CA ILE A 67 23.39 -2.31 12.93
C ILE A 67 22.33 -2.63 11.88
N TYR A 68 21.80 -1.62 11.19
CA TYR A 68 20.73 -1.83 10.22
C TYR A 68 21.20 -2.67 9.03
N PHE A 69 22.42 -2.42 8.54
CA PHE A 69 23.03 -3.25 7.51
C PHE A 69 23.19 -4.71 7.98
N THR A 70 23.67 -4.92 9.21
CA THR A 70 23.92 -6.27 9.75
C THR A 70 22.64 -7.04 10.05
N CYS A 71 21.61 -6.38 10.58
CA CYS A 71 20.39 -7.05 11.04
C CYS A 71 19.35 -7.24 9.93
N PHE A 72 19.34 -6.40 8.89
CA PHE A 72 18.28 -6.43 7.87
C PHE A 72 18.81 -6.70 6.46
N VAL A 73 19.86 -5.99 6.03
CA VAL A 73 20.36 -6.08 4.65
C VAL A 73 21.19 -7.34 4.43
N MET A 74 22.14 -7.62 5.32
CA MET A 74 23.04 -8.76 5.18
C MET A 74 22.30 -10.12 5.20
N PRO A 75 21.34 -10.38 6.10
CA PRO A 75 20.59 -11.63 6.08
C PRO A 75 19.85 -11.83 4.76
N ALA A 76 19.25 -10.77 4.20
CA ALA A 76 18.58 -10.81 2.91
C ALA A 76 19.57 -11.13 1.76
N LEU A 77 20.72 -10.46 1.71
CA LEU A 77 21.74 -10.67 0.67
C LEU A 77 22.30 -12.10 0.69
N LYS A 78 22.49 -12.68 1.88
CA LYS A 78 22.95 -14.07 1.96
C LYS A 78 21.83 -15.05 1.61
N ALA A 79 20.59 -14.80 2.10
CA ALA A 79 19.45 -15.66 1.82
C ALA A 79 19.12 -15.74 0.32
N SER A 80 19.32 -14.63 -0.42
CA SER A 80 19.17 -14.59 -1.89
C SER A 80 20.36 -15.19 -2.66
N ASN A 81 21.38 -15.72 -1.96
CA ASN A 81 22.66 -16.16 -2.54
C ASN A 81 23.39 -15.07 -3.35
N ALA A 82 23.20 -13.79 -3.00
CA ALA A 82 23.90 -12.68 -3.65
C ALA A 82 25.36 -12.54 -3.16
N LEU A 83 25.73 -13.17 -2.03
CA LEU A 83 27.06 -13.09 -1.42
C LEU A 83 27.85 -14.39 -1.60
N LYS A 84 28.47 -14.57 -2.77
CA LYS A 84 29.27 -15.76 -3.13
C LYS A 84 30.78 -15.51 -3.07
N THR A 85 31.20 -14.29 -3.36
CA THR A 85 32.61 -13.89 -3.48
C THR A 85 32.89 -12.62 -2.69
N ASP A 86 34.17 -12.36 -2.40
CA ASP A 86 34.63 -11.12 -1.76
C ASP A 86 34.26 -9.88 -2.57
N GLU A 87 34.18 -10.00 -3.90
CA GLU A 87 33.78 -8.89 -4.77
C GLU A 87 32.29 -8.57 -4.62
N ASP A 88 31.45 -9.59 -4.48
CA ASP A 88 30.01 -9.40 -4.21
C ASP A 88 29.80 -8.61 -2.91
N TRP A 89 30.56 -8.95 -1.87
CA TRP A 89 30.54 -8.25 -0.59
C TRP A 89 30.88 -6.76 -0.72
N ARG A 90 31.89 -6.42 -1.52
CA ARG A 90 32.31 -5.03 -1.76
C ARG A 90 31.28 -4.28 -2.61
N MET A 91 30.82 -4.90 -3.69
CA MET A 91 29.81 -4.33 -4.58
C MET A 91 28.52 -3.99 -3.83
N HIS A 92 27.92 -4.96 -3.13
CA HIS A 92 26.66 -4.74 -2.42
C HIS A 92 26.79 -3.73 -1.27
N THR A 93 27.94 -3.67 -0.61
CA THR A 93 28.20 -2.68 0.44
C THR A 93 28.32 -1.27 -0.13
N LYS A 94 29.05 -1.14 -1.26
CA LYS A 94 29.15 0.13 -1.98
C LYS A 94 27.76 0.60 -2.44
N ASN A 95 26.98 -0.28 -3.06
CA ASN A 95 25.67 0.06 -3.58
C ASN A 95 24.68 0.40 -2.46
N TYR A 96 24.70 -0.34 -1.34
CA TYR A 96 23.96 0.02 -0.13
C TYR A 96 24.27 1.45 0.34
N ASN A 97 25.55 1.82 0.42
CA ASN A 97 25.95 3.16 0.86
C ASN A 97 25.44 4.26 -0.09
N VAL A 98 25.57 4.05 -1.41
CA VAL A 98 25.09 5.01 -2.42
C VAL A 98 23.58 5.18 -2.30
N SER A 99 22.82 4.09 -2.36
CA SER A 99 21.37 4.15 -2.33
C SER A 99 20.80 4.70 -1.02
N ARG A 100 21.44 4.39 0.12
CA ARG A 100 21.09 5.02 1.40
C ARG A 100 21.28 6.53 1.33
N ASP A 101 22.36 7.00 0.73
CA ASP A 101 22.69 8.43 0.73
C ASP A 101 21.79 9.26 -0.18
N GLU A 102 21.11 8.61 -1.13
CA GLU A 102 20.06 9.21 -1.98
C GLU A 102 18.73 9.40 -1.27
N MET A 103 18.54 8.76 -0.11
CA MET A 103 17.33 8.93 0.71
C MET A 103 17.46 10.11 1.68
N PRO A 104 16.37 10.86 1.93
CA PRO A 104 16.34 11.88 2.98
C PRO A 104 16.73 11.27 4.33
N GLN A 105 17.47 12.03 5.14
CA GLN A 105 18.04 11.50 6.39
C GLN A 105 17.00 10.89 7.33
N ALA A 106 15.81 11.50 7.41
CA ALA A 106 14.72 11.02 8.25
C ALA A 106 14.23 9.61 7.86
N ASP A 107 14.38 9.23 6.59
CA ASP A 107 13.76 8.03 6.02
C ASP A 107 14.78 6.90 5.78
N ARG A 108 16.08 7.17 5.95
CA ARG A 108 17.17 6.19 5.73
C ARG A 108 17.04 4.92 6.55
N ILE A 109 16.52 5.02 7.78
CA ILE A 109 16.32 3.87 8.66
C ILE A 109 15.19 2.99 8.11
N GLU A 110 14.05 3.58 7.82
CA GLU A 110 12.89 2.89 7.27
C GLU A 110 13.22 2.22 5.93
N TYR A 111 13.95 2.94 5.08
CA TYR A 111 14.51 2.42 3.84
C TYR A 111 15.40 1.17 4.07
N THR A 112 16.35 1.25 5.01
CA THR A 112 17.31 0.17 5.27
C THR A 112 16.66 -1.05 5.93
N CYS A 113 15.65 -0.84 6.78
CA CYS A 113 15.03 -1.91 7.55
C CYS A 113 13.87 -2.59 6.82
N GLY A 114 13.18 -1.87 5.93
CA GLY A 114 11.98 -2.35 5.24
C GLY A 114 12.21 -2.64 3.75
N ALA A 115 12.45 -1.58 2.98
CA ALA A 115 12.41 -1.66 1.52
C ALA A 115 13.55 -2.48 0.93
N LEU A 116 14.79 -2.18 1.31
CA LEU A 116 15.96 -2.82 0.71
C LEU A 116 16.00 -4.35 0.93
N PRO A 117 15.77 -4.88 2.15
CA PRO A 117 15.69 -6.32 2.36
C PRO A 117 14.58 -6.98 1.54
N ALA A 118 13.42 -6.33 1.36
CA ALA A 118 12.32 -6.86 0.57
C ALA A 118 12.69 -6.99 -0.92
N LEU A 119 13.35 -5.98 -1.49
CA LEU A 119 13.83 -6.03 -2.89
C LEU A 119 14.89 -7.12 -3.11
N ILE A 120 15.80 -7.29 -2.14
CA ILE A 120 16.81 -8.35 -2.19
C ILE A 120 16.16 -9.73 -2.07
N ALA A 121 15.21 -9.90 -1.15
CA ALA A 121 14.48 -11.17 -0.97
C ALA A 121 13.63 -11.52 -2.20
N ALA A 122 13.03 -10.53 -2.84
CA ALA A 122 12.34 -10.65 -4.12
C ALA A 122 13.29 -10.79 -5.31
N ASN A 123 14.60 -10.96 -5.07
CA ASN A 123 15.61 -11.23 -6.08
C ASN A 123 15.81 -10.10 -7.11
N ALA A 124 15.40 -8.87 -6.78
CA ALA A 124 15.46 -7.71 -7.66
C ALA A 124 16.76 -6.90 -7.58
N LEU A 125 17.64 -7.16 -6.59
CA LEU A 125 18.91 -6.43 -6.40
C LEU A 125 20.11 -7.40 -6.33
N LYS A 126 20.44 -8.06 -7.45
CA LYS A 126 21.48 -9.11 -7.50
C LYS A 126 22.79 -8.67 -8.15
N THR A 127 22.71 -7.82 -9.15
CA THR A 127 23.83 -7.41 -10.00
C THR A 127 24.06 -5.91 -9.88
N ASP A 128 25.26 -5.43 -10.23
CA ASP A 128 25.54 -3.99 -10.23
C ASP A 128 24.56 -3.20 -11.12
N SER A 129 24.12 -3.82 -12.22
CA SER A 129 23.09 -3.26 -13.12
C SER A 129 21.76 -3.05 -12.40
N ASP A 130 21.32 -4.03 -11.59
CA ASP A 130 20.06 -3.92 -10.83
C ASP A 130 20.08 -2.75 -9.86
N TRP A 131 21.23 -2.54 -9.20
CA TRP A 131 21.42 -1.42 -8.27
C TRP A 131 21.46 -0.07 -8.98
N ILE A 132 22.06 -0.02 -10.17
CA ILE A 132 22.06 1.18 -11.03
C ILE A 132 20.63 1.50 -11.47
N ASN A 133 19.89 0.53 -11.98
CA ASN A 133 18.50 0.71 -12.42
C ASN A 133 17.61 1.14 -11.26
N TYR A 134 17.78 0.51 -10.09
CA TYR A 134 17.08 0.90 -8.87
C TYR A 134 17.32 2.37 -8.53
N ARG A 135 18.58 2.80 -8.44
CA ARG A 135 18.93 4.22 -8.19
C ARG A 135 18.31 5.13 -9.24
N ASP A 136 18.51 4.81 -10.51
CA ASP A 136 18.11 5.69 -11.60
C ASP A 136 16.59 5.83 -11.60
N SER A 137 15.84 4.77 -11.27
CA SER A 137 14.38 4.83 -11.07
C SER A 137 13.96 5.75 -9.92
N LEU A 138 14.75 5.88 -8.84
CA LEU A 138 14.46 6.83 -7.77
C LEU A 138 14.60 8.28 -8.25
N ASN A 139 15.52 8.53 -9.19
CA ASN A 139 15.70 9.86 -9.76
C ASN A 139 14.53 10.27 -10.65
N ASP A 140 13.82 9.31 -11.23
CA ASP A 140 12.60 9.53 -12.02
C ASP A 140 11.35 9.75 -11.15
N VAL A 141 11.44 9.54 -9.83
CA VAL A 141 10.37 9.81 -8.86
C VAL A 141 10.66 11.10 -8.08
N SER A 142 9.65 11.95 -7.96
CA SER A 142 9.74 13.20 -7.17
C SER A 142 10.11 12.89 -5.71
N PRO A 143 10.97 13.69 -5.05
CA PRO A 143 11.49 13.39 -3.72
C PRO A 143 10.43 12.99 -2.68
N GLU A 144 9.28 13.63 -2.70
CA GLU A 144 8.14 13.38 -1.80
C GLU A 144 7.50 12.00 -1.96
N PHE A 145 7.67 11.35 -3.13
CA PHE A 145 7.11 10.04 -3.41
C PHE A 145 8.13 8.90 -3.34
N ARG A 146 9.43 9.21 -3.19
CA ARG A 146 10.50 8.20 -3.24
C ARG A 146 10.40 7.18 -2.12
N VAL A 147 10.06 7.63 -0.92
CA VAL A 147 9.90 6.76 0.26
C VAL A 147 8.79 5.75 0.00
N ASP A 148 7.62 6.26 -0.39
CA ASP A 148 6.43 5.48 -0.71
C ASP A 148 6.66 4.50 -1.88
N TYR A 149 7.28 4.98 -2.97
CA TYR A 149 7.66 4.14 -4.11
C TYR A 149 8.57 2.98 -3.69
N THR A 150 9.60 3.30 -2.91
CA THR A 150 10.60 2.34 -2.46
C THR A 150 10.03 1.35 -1.45
N ARG A 151 9.13 1.81 -0.58
CA ARG A 151 8.58 1.02 0.52
C ARG A 151 7.47 0.07 0.09
N TYR A 152 6.59 0.52 -0.79
CA TYR A 152 5.36 -0.23 -1.12
C TYR A 152 5.33 -0.73 -2.55
N ILE A 153 5.76 0.11 -3.49
CA ILE A 153 5.56 -0.17 -4.92
C ILE A 153 6.66 -1.08 -5.47
N LEU A 154 7.94 -0.72 -5.28
CA LEU A 154 9.04 -1.54 -5.78
C LEU A 154 9.03 -2.98 -5.22
N PRO A 155 8.76 -3.22 -3.92
CA PRO A 155 8.65 -4.59 -3.41
C PRO A 155 7.48 -5.37 -4.02
N ALA A 156 6.34 -4.72 -4.27
CA ALA A 156 5.21 -5.36 -4.93
C ALA A 156 5.56 -5.71 -6.40
N LEU A 157 6.21 -4.80 -7.13
CA LEU A 157 6.68 -5.03 -8.49
C LEU A 157 7.73 -6.14 -8.54
N ALA A 158 8.68 -6.15 -7.62
CA ALA A 158 9.70 -7.19 -7.53
C ALA A 158 9.07 -8.57 -7.27
N THR A 159 8.13 -8.64 -6.32
CA THR A 159 7.48 -9.90 -5.92
C THR A 159 6.56 -10.46 -6.99
N SER A 160 5.83 -9.59 -7.70
CA SER A 160 4.99 -9.96 -8.85
C SER A 160 5.81 -10.28 -10.11
N GLY A 161 7.12 -10.00 -10.10
CA GLY A 161 7.99 -10.17 -11.25
C GLY A 161 7.79 -9.10 -12.33
N GLY A 162 7.30 -7.91 -11.97
CA GLY A 162 7.19 -6.75 -12.86
C GLY A 162 8.55 -6.13 -13.25
N LEU A 163 9.62 -6.42 -12.52
CA LEU A 163 10.97 -5.90 -12.78
C LEU A 163 11.84 -6.94 -13.51
N LYS A 164 11.62 -7.14 -14.82
CA LYS A 164 12.32 -8.14 -15.65
C LYS A 164 13.43 -7.55 -16.50
N THR A 165 13.30 -6.29 -16.90
CA THR A 165 14.21 -5.59 -17.80
C THR A 165 14.69 -4.28 -17.19
N ASP A 166 15.79 -3.73 -17.70
CA ASP A 166 16.31 -2.42 -17.27
C ASP A 166 15.26 -1.31 -17.48
N GLU A 167 14.48 -1.39 -18.57
CA GLU A 167 13.45 -0.39 -18.91
C GLU A 167 12.23 -0.46 -17.98
N ASP A 168 11.96 -1.62 -17.37
CA ASP A 168 10.83 -1.79 -16.46
C ASP A 168 10.95 -0.84 -15.27
N TRP A 169 12.15 -0.73 -14.68
CA TRP A 169 12.41 0.16 -13.54
C TRP A 169 12.00 1.61 -13.80
N LYS A 170 12.41 2.14 -14.96
CA LYS A 170 12.13 3.50 -15.40
C LYS A 170 10.65 3.68 -15.74
N THR A 171 10.07 2.71 -16.45
CA THR A 171 8.65 2.75 -16.83
C THR A 171 7.76 2.75 -15.59
N HIS A 172 8.04 1.87 -14.61
CA HIS A 172 7.29 1.83 -13.37
C HIS A 172 7.45 3.10 -12.53
N ALA A 173 8.65 3.67 -12.45
CA ALA A 173 8.88 4.93 -11.74
C ALA A 173 8.10 6.09 -12.34
N THR A 174 8.15 6.23 -13.67
CA THR A 174 7.45 7.29 -14.40
C THR A 174 5.94 7.18 -14.20
N ASN A 175 5.37 6.00 -14.42
CA ASN A 175 3.93 5.80 -14.32
C ASN A 175 3.41 5.90 -12.87
N TYR A 176 4.21 5.48 -11.89
CA TYR A 176 3.89 5.70 -10.48
C TYR A 176 3.83 7.19 -10.15
N ARG A 177 4.82 7.98 -10.59
CA ARG A 177 4.83 9.43 -10.39
C ARG A 177 3.60 10.09 -11.01
N GLU A 178 3.35 9.82 -12.29
CA GLU A 178 2.24 10.42 -13.04
C GLU A 178 0.87 10.07 -12.45
N SER A 179 0.65 8.80 -12.10
CA SER A 179 -0.60 8.38 -11.46
C SER A 179 -0.75 9.01 -10.07
N SER A 180 0.30 9.04 -9.25
CA SER A 180 0.25 9.62 -7.89
C SER A 180 -0.01 11.13 -7.88
N GLU A 181 0.53 11.87 -8.86
CA GLU A 181 0.31 13.31 -9.00
C GLU A 181 -1.17 13.64 -9.26
N ARG A 182 -1.90 12.75 -9.94
CA ARG A 182 -3.34 12.86 -10.21
C ARG A 182 -4.23 12.53 -9.02
N ILE A 183 -3.77 11.67 -8.12
CA ILE A 183 -4.50 11.38 -6.88
C ILE A 183 -4.44 12.60 -5.94
N PRO A 184 -5.57 13.09 -5.39
CA PRO A 184 -5.54 14.15 -4.40
C PRO A 184 -4.71 13.78 -3.18
N GLU A 185 -3.91 14.72 -2.66
CA GLU A 185 -2.93 14.50 -1.59
C GLU A 185 -3.46 13.65 -0.41
N ARG A 186 -4.66 13.98 0.10
CA ARG A 186 -5.33 13.27 1.20
C ARG A 186 -5.64 11.78 0.95
N HIS A 187 -5.60 11.32 -0.30
CA HIS A 187 -5.87 9.93 -0.72
C HIS A 187 -4.61 9.21 -1.20
N ARG A 188 -3.49 9.92 -1.38
CA ARG A 188 -2.24 9.34 -1.92
C ARG A 188 -1.69 8.24 -1.03
N GLU A 189 -1.70 8.45 0.29
CA GLU A 189 -1.24 7.44 1.23
C GLU A 189 -2.01 6.13 1.06
N TYR A 190 -3.35 6.19 1.00
CA TYR A 190 -4.17 5.00 0.80
C TYR A 190 -3.94 4.34 -0.56
N TYR A 191 -3.80 5.15 -1.61
CA TYR A 191 -3.48 4.66 -2.94
C TYR A 191 -2.16 3.89 -2.95
N THR A 192 -1.08 4.47 -2.40
CA THR A 192 0.26 3.88 -2.43
C THR A 192 0.40 2.69 -1.48
N GLN A 193 -0.20 2.76 -0.29
CA GLN A 193 0.00 1.72 0.73
C GLN A 193 -0.91 0.51 0.55
N HIS A 194 -2.06 0.68 -0.10
CA HIS A 194 -3.08 -0.35 -0.21
C HIS A 194 -3.52 -0.60 -1.65
N ALA A 195 -4.12 0.39 -2.30
CA ALA A 195 -4.78 0.16 -3.58
C ALA A 195 -3.79 -0.31 -4.66
N LEU A 196 -2.68 0.40 -4.85
CA LEU A 196 -1.69 0.09 -5.89
C LEU A 196 -0.95 -1.23 -5.66
N PRO A 197 -0.39 -1.52 -4.47
CA PRO A 197 0.22 -2.82 -4.17
C PRO A 197 -0.73 -4.00 -4.38
N ASP A 198 -2.00 -3.86 -3.97
CA ASP A 198 -3.00 -4.91 -4.14
C ASP A 198 -3.20 -5.24 -5.62
N ILE A 199 -3.30 -4.23 -6.49
CA ILE A 199 -3.45 -4.44 -7.94
C ILE A 199 -2.21 -5.10 -8.52
N ILE A 200 -1.01 -4.61 -8.16
CA ILE A 200 0.26 -5.20 -8.61
C ILE A 200 0.30 -6.69 -8.25
N SER A 201 -0.22 -7.07 -7.07
CA SER A 201 -0.25 -8.46 -6.61
C SER A 201 -1.25 -9.36 -7.35
N THR A 202 -2.20 -8.82 -8.12
CA THR A 202 -3.22 -9.61 -8.83
C THR A 202 -2.67 -10.42 -10.02
N GLY A 203 -1.45 -10.13 -10.48
CA GLY A 203 -0.81 -10.84 -11.59
C GLY A 203 -1.20 -10.36 -13.00
N ASP A 204 -2.38 -9.74 -13.14
CA ASP A 204 -2.86 -9.12 -14.40
C ASP A 204 -2.60 -7.60 -14.46
N PHE A 205 -1.66 -7.11 -13.64
CA PHE A 205 -1.33 -5.69 -13.53
C PHE A 205 -0.77 -5.12 -14.85
N THR A 206 -1.38 -4.03 -15.31
CA THR A 206 -0.82 -3.15 -16.34
C THR A 206 -0.98 -1.70 -15.93
N TRP A 207 -0.07 -0.83 -16.38
CA TRP A 207 -0.23 0.61 -16.17
C TRP A 207 -1.40 1.21 -16.93
N ASP A 208 -1.80 0.62 -18.05
CA ASP A 208 -3.02 1.01 -18.76
C ASP A 208 -4.26 0.79 -17.89
N ALA A 209 -4.32 -0.30 -17.13
CA ALA A 209 -5.41 -0.56 -16.19
C ALA A 209 -5.41 0.44 -15.01
N VAL A 210 -4.22 0.84 -14.54
CA VAL A 210 -4.09 1.90 -13.52
C VAL A 210 -4.59 3.23 -14.06
N GLU A 211 -4.14 3.61 -15.24
CA GLU A 211 -4.48 4.86 -15.93
C GLU A 211 -6.00 4.94 -16.20
N GLU A 212 -6.61 3.86 -16.66
CA GLU A 212 -8.05 3.74 -16.81
C GLU A 212 -8.77 3.90 -15.46
N GLY A 213 -8.28 3.26 -14.41
CA GLY A 213 -8.82 3.37 -13.06
C GLY A 213 -8.81 4.81 -12.53
N VAL A 214 -7.66 5.50 -12.59
CA VAL A 214 -7.54 6.91 -12.19
C VAL A 214 -8.49 7.78 -13.01
N THR A 215 -8.47 7.63 -14.34
CA THR A 215 -9.31 8.42 -15.26
C THR A 215 -10.79 8.24 -14.96
N ARG A 216 -11.25 7.00 -14.72
CA ARG A 216 -12.65 6.75 -14.32
C ARG A 216 -12.98 7.46 -13.01
N ILE A 217 -12.14 7.37 -11.98
CA ILE A 217 -12.38 8.04 -10.69
C ILE A 217 -12.44 9.56 -10.86
N GLU A 218 -11.56 10.13 -11.68
CA GLU A 218 -11.58 11.56 -12.03
C GLU A 218 -12.86 11.95 -12.78
N GLU A 219 -13.31 11.15 -13.76
CA GLU A 219 -14.57 11.36 -14.46
C GLU A 219 -15.76 11.36 -13.49
N TYR A 220 -15.81 10.40 -12.56
CA TYR A 220 -16.81 10.38 -11.49
C TYR A 220 -16.71 11.65 -10.62
N THR A 221 -15.51 12.03 -10.21
CA THR A 221 -15.25 13.21 -9.38
C THR A 221 -15.69 14.49 -10.08
N ASN A 222 -15.37 14.64 -11.36
CA ASN A 222 -15.73 15.81 -12.16
C ASN A 222 -17.24 15.88 -12.41
N ARG A 223 -17.87 14.73 -12.66
CA ARG A 223 -19.30 14.65 -12.94
C ARG A 223 -20.19 14.84 -11.71
N TYR A 224 -19.74 14.39 -10.54
CA TYR A 224 -20.55 14.32 -9.32
C TYR A 224 -20.06 15.23 -8.19
N GLY A 225 -18.99 15.99 -8.44
CA GLY A 225 -18.33 16.85 -7.46
C GLY A 225 -17.18 16.14 -6.75
N ASN A 226 -16.22 16.91 -6.25
CA ASN A 226 -15.04 16.39 -5.56
C ASN A 226 -15.40 15.85 -4.17
N LEU A 227 -16.10 14.72 -4.16
CA LEU A 227 -16.46 14.00 -2.97
C LEU A 227 -15.30 13.09 -2.64
N ASP A 228 -14.73 13.39 -1.51
CA ASP A 228 -13.76 12.61 -0.78
C ASP A 228 -14.12 11.11 -0.68
N PHE A 229 -15.42 10.81 -0.74
CA PHE A 229 -15.97 9.46 -0.82
C PHE A 229 -15.73 8.75 -2.16
N ILE A 230 -15.83 9.46 -3.29
CA ILE A 230 -15.67 8.90 -4.65
C ILE A 230 -14.25 8.37 -4.82
N TRP A 231 -13.26 9.14 -4.36
CA TRP A 231 -11.87 8.69 -4.34
C TRP A 231 -11.68 7.45 -3.48
N LYS A 232 -12.20 7.44 -2.24
CA LYS A 232 -12.10 6.26 -1.37
C LYS A 232 -12.70 5.01 -2.02
N VAL A 233 -13.94 5.06 -2.48
CA VAL A 233 -14.60 3.90 -3.12
C VAL A 233 -13.91 3.49 -4.42
N GLY A 234 -13.46 4.47 -5.20
CA GLY A 234 -12.70 4.22 -6.42
C GLY A 234 -11.41 3.46 -6.13
N LEU A 235 -10.64 3.92 -5.14
CA LEU A 235 -9.40 3.28 -4.71
C LEU A 235 -9.64 1.88 -4.10
N ASP A 236 -10.70 1.70 -3.29
CA ASP A 236 -11.09 0.39 -2.73
C ASP A 236 -11.42 -0.66 -3.82
N ASN A 237 -11.72 -0.22 -5.04
CA ASN A 237 -12.14 -1.07 -6.14
C ASN A 237 -11.23 -0.97 -7.36
N PHE A 238 -10.04 -0.40 -7.18
CA PHE A 238 -9.20 0.00 -8.28
C PHE A 238 -8.74 -1.17 -9.16
N GLY A 239 -8.46 -2.33 -8.57
CA GLY A 239 -8.13 -3.56 -9.33
C GLY A 239 -9.29 -4.22 -10.06
N LYS A 240 -10.50 -3.65 -9.99
CA LYS A 240 -11.70 -4.23 -10.60
C LYS A 240 -12.11 -3.54 -11.89
N PHE A 241 -11.61 -2.34 -12.19
CA PHE A 241 -12.05 -1.55 -13.35
C PHE A 241 -11.81 -2.22 -14.73
N GLY A 242 -10.85 -3.14 -14.83
CA GLY A 242 -10.44 -3.79 -16.09
C GLY A 242 -11.04 -5.18 -16.37
N SER A 243 -11.94 -5.71 -15.54
CA SER A 243 -12.56 -7.03 -15.78
C SER A 243 -13.66 -6.94 -16.86
N PRO A 244 -13.76 -7.88 -17.82
CA PRO A 244 -14.86 -7.91 -18.79
C PRO A 244 -16.25 -7.99 -18.13
N ASP A 245 -16.34 -8.64 -16.97
CA ASP A 245 -17.55 -8.70 -16.14
C ASP A 245 -17.81 -7.40 -15.36
N SER A 246 -16.84 -6.49 -15.30
CA SER A 246 -16.93 -5.18 -14.66
C SER A 246 -17.06 -4.03 -15.66
N ILE A 247 -17.34 -4.33 -16.94
CA ILE A 247 -17.84 -3.32 -17.89
C ILE A 247 -19.22 -2.87 -17.38
N GLY A 248 -19.18 -1.93 -16.44
CA GLY A 248 -20.31 -1.29 -15.81
C GLY A 248 -21.08 -0.54 -16.87
N LYS A 249 -22.11 -1.18 -17.42
CA LYS A 249 -23.24 -0.40 -17.89
C LYS A 249 -23.71 0.41 -16.69
N PRO A 250 -23.81 1.76 -16.77
CA PRO A 250 -24.52 2.50 -15.75
C PRO A 250 -25.88 1.82 -15.56
N LEU A 251 -26.14 1.33 -14.34
CA LEU A 251 -27.49 0.91 -13.99
C LEU A 251 -28.33 2.19 -13.90
N GLU A 252 -28.82 2.65 -15.04
CA GLU A 252 -29.91 3.63 -15.13
C GLU A 252 -31.18 2.98 -14.58
N ILE A 253 -31.24 2.86 -13.27
CA ILE A 253 -32.50 2.59 -12.59
C ILE A 253 -33.19 3.95 -12.50
N MET A 254 -34.16 4.17 -13.39
CA MET A 254 -35.10 5.28 -13.29
C MET A 254 -35.95 5.11 -12.03
N LYS A 255 -35.46 5.61 -10.88
CA LYS A 255 -36.29 5.86 -9.72
C LYS A 255 -36.60 7.36 -9.70
N THR A 256 -37.87 7.68 -9.52
CA THR A 256 -38.44 9.03 -9.39
C THR A 256 -37.46 10.01 -8.72
N GLY A 257 -36.89 10.92 -9.52
CA GLY A 257 -36.08 12.05 -9.06
C GLY A 257 -34.58 11.79 -8.78
N GLY A 258 -34.12 10.54 -8.70
CA GLY A 258 -32.73 10.22 -8.36
C GLY A 258 -32.07 9.28 -9.38
N ARG A 259 -30.94 9.70 -9.96
CA ARG A 259 -30.11 8.83 -10.81
C ARG A 259 -29.24 7.94 -9.93
N LEU A 260 -29.30 6.63 -10.17
CA LEU A 260 -28.47 5.62 -9.53
C LEU A 260 -27.20 5.42 -10.34
N TYR A 261 -26.05 5.42 -9.67
CA TYR A 261 -24.76 5.16 -10.30
C TYR A 261 -24.07 4.05 -9.53
N ALA A 262 -23.99 2.88 -10.15
CA ALA A 262 -23.21 1.77 -9.64
C ALA A 262 -21.74 2.01 -9.99
N PHE A 263 -20.86 1.95 -8.99
CA PHE A 263 -19.46 1.74 -9.27
C PHE A 263 -19.28 0.28 -9.68
N ASP A 264 -18.97 0.07 -10.95
CA ASP A 264 -18.35 -1.16 -11.49
C ASP A 264 -19.12 -2.49 -11.37
N GLY A 265 -20.46 -2.45 -11.51
CA GLY A 265 -21.28 -3.63 -11.85
C GLY A 265 -21.40 -4.74 -10.79
N ARG A 266 -20.52 -4.78 -9.78
CA ARG A 266 -20.76 -5.51 -8.54
C ARG A 266 -21.43 -4.56 -7.56
N HIS A 267 -22.45 -5.07 -6.90
CA HIS A 267 -23.17 -4.40 -5.85
C HIS A 267 -22.25 -4.15 -4.64
N ILE A 268 -21.35 -3.17 -4.74
CA ILE A 268 -20.47 -2.76 -3.65
C ILE A 268 -21.29 -1.89 -2.72
N GLY A 269 -22.33 -2.48 -2.12
CA GLY A 269 -23.07 -2.00 -0.97
C GLY A 269 -23.43 -0.52 -0.92
N VAL A 270 -23.27 0.31 -1.95
CA VAL A 270 -23.30 1.78 -1.88
C VAL A 270 -23.69 2.34 -3.24
N ILE A 271 -24.54 3.37 -3.21
CA ILE A 271 -25.06 4.09 -4.36
C ILE A 271 -24.99 5.59 -4.11
N LEU A 272 -24.66 6.34 -5.16
CA LEU A 272 -24.80 7.80 -5.17
C LEU A 272 -26.19 8.19 -5.67
N ARG A 273 -26.85 9.08 -4.93
CA ARG A 273 -28.16 9.65 -5.28
C ARG A 273 -28.07 11.16 -5.38
N LYS A 274 -28.55 11.69 -6.50
CA LYS A 274 -28.85 13.12 -6.64
C LYS A 274 -30.27 13.38 -6.14
N MET A 275 -30.48 14.34 -5.26
CA MET A 275 -31.80 14.71 -4.74
C MET A 275 -31.83 16.18 -4.34
N ASP A 276 -32.99 16.79 -4.18
CA ASP A 276 -33.06 18.15 -3.64
C ASP A 276 -32.77 18.18 -2.12
N LYS A 277 -32.34 19.34 -1.61
CA LYS A 277 -32.02 19.55 -0.19
C LYS A 277 -33.19 19.27 0.75
N THR A 278 -34.43 19.45 0.29
CA THR A 278 -35.62 19.17 1.11
C THR A 278 -35.83 17.68 1.26
N ALA A 279 -35.71 16.91 0.17
CA ALA A 279 -35.76 15.46 0.18
C ALA A 279 -34.65 14.87 1.09
N TYR A 280 -33.42 15.39 1.00
CA TYR A 280 -32.33 14.99 1.90
C TYR A 280 -32.68 15.21 3.38
N ARG A 281 -33.20 16.39 3.74
CA ARG A 281 -33.63 16.70 5.12
C ARG A 281 -34.73 15.78 5.61
N MET A 282 -35.69 15.44 4.75
CA MET A 282 -36.75 14.49 5.10
C MET A 282 -36.20 13.08 5.31
N TRP A 283 -35.21 12.65 4.52
CA TRP A 283 -34.54 11.36 4.71
C TRP A 283 -33.77 11.32 6.04
N VAL A 284 -32.95 12.33 6.35
CA VAL A 284 -32.25 12.40 7.64
C VAL A 284 -33.22 12.33 8.81
N LYS A 285 -34.31 13.10 8.75
CA LYS A 285 -35.35 13.07 9.77
C LYS A 285 -35.99 11.68 9.90
N ALA A 286 -36.20 10.97 8.79
CA ALA A 286 -36.73 9.60 8.82
C ALA A 286 -35.77 8.63 9.52
N LEU A 287 -34.45 8.74 9.28
CA LEU A 287 -33.42 7.97 10.00
C LEU A 287 -33.45 8.27 11.51
N GLU A 288 -33.49 9.56 11.88
CA GLU A 288 -33.54 10.00 13.29
C GLU A 288 -34.81 9.51 14.01
N ASP A 289 -35.94 9.45 13.28
CA ASP A 289 -37.22 8.93 13.79
C ASP A 289 -37.30 7.40 13.79
N GLY A 290 -36.23 6.69 13.41
CA GLY A 290 -36.16 5.22 13.40
C GLY A 290 -37.02 4.58 12.32
N ILE A 291 -37.35 5.30 11.25
CA ILE A 291 -38.10 4.77 10.11
C ILE A 291 -37.13 3.96 9.24
N PRO A 292 -37.49 2.72 8.83
CA PRO A 292 -36.65 1.93 7.93
C PRO A 292 -36.40 2.67 6.62
N CYS A 293 -35.15 3.06 6.38
CA CYS A 293 -34.68 3.68 5.14
C CYS A 293 -33.23 3.27 4.87
N GLU A 294 -32.78 3.48 3.63
CA GLU A 294 -31.39 3.25 3.26
C GLU A 294 -30.47 4.11 4.13
N GLU A 295 -29.40 3.51 4.67
CA GLU A 295 -28.45 4.22 5.52
C GLU A 295 -27.59 5.18 4.70
N ILE A 296 -27.49 6.43 5.15
CA ILE A 296 -26.66 7.45 4.54
C ILE A 296 -25.24 7.30 5.07
N LEU A 297 -24.30 7.03 4.17
CA LEU A 297 -22.88 6.85 4.48
C LEU A 297 -22.13 8.18 4.55
N LYS A 298 -22.34 9.01 3.54
CA LYS A 298 -21.68 10.32 3.41
C LYS A 298 -22.54 11.16 2.48
N TYR A 299 -22.70 12.42 2.77
CA TYR A 299 -23.41 13.35 1.89
C TYR A 299 -22.49 14.52 1.59
N SER A 300 -22.62 15.07 0.39
CA SER A 300 -21.95 16.30 0.02
C SER A 300 -22.83 17.50 0.36
N GLU A 301 -22.75 17.96 1.60
CA GLU A 301 -22.71 19.40 1.82
C GLU A 301 -21.27 19.67 2.26
N GLY A 302 -20.63 20.70 1.71
CA GLY A 302 -19.19 20.96 1.88
C GLY A 302 -18.66 20.62 3.28
N HIS A 303 -17.53 19.91 3.31
CA HIS A 303 -16.93 19.34 4.51
C HIS A 303 -16.96 20.28 5.73
N ARG A 304 -17.31 19.72 6.89
CA ARG A 304 -17.06 20.33 8.19
C ARG A 304 -15.57 20.17 8.53
N LEU A 305 -14.73 21.04 7.97
CA LEU A 305 -13.39 21.31 8.45
C LEU A 305 -13.43 22.64 9.24
N GLN A 306 -13.08 22.60 10.53
CA GLN A 306 -12.84 23.78 11.37
C GLN A 306 -14.00 24.80 11.51
N GLY A 307 -15.23 24.36 11.76
CA GLY A 307 -16.28 25.25 12.27
C GLY A 307 -16.76 26.34 11.30
N GLN A 308 -16.40 26.28 10.02
CA GLN A 308 -16.98 27.15 8.98
C GLN A 308 -17.57 26.29 7.85
N TYR A 309 -18.88 26.39 7.68
CA TYR A 309 -19.60 25.85 6.53
C TYR A 309 -19.14 26.61 5.28
N ARG A 310 -18.46 25.94 4.35
CA ARG A 310 -18.33 26.44 2.97
C ARG A 310 -19.13 25.54 2.06
N ASP A 311 -20.25 26.07 1.56
CA ASP A 311 -21.06 25.47 0.49
C ASP A 311 -20.17 25.16 -0.72
N THR A 312 -19.94 23.88 -1.01
CA THR A 312 -19.67 23.47 -2.38
C THR A 312 -21.00 23.58 -3.13
N LYS A 313 -21.26 24.77 -3.68
CA LYS A 313 -22.44 25.08 -4.49
C LYS A 313 -22.55 24.10 -5.66
N THR A 314 -23.34 23.05 -5.51
CA THR A 314 -24.15 22.54 -6.63
C THR A 314 -25.09 23.69 -7.02
N GLN A 315 -25.13 24.05 -8.29
CA GLN A 315 -25.70 25.33 -8.72
C GLN A 315 -27.22 25.50 -8.48
N ASP A 316 -27.98 24.50 -8.01
CA ASP A 316 -29.45 24.57 -7.94
C ASP A 316 -30.10 23.82 -6.76
N GLY A 317 -29.58 23.93 -5.52
CA GLY A 317 -30.26 23.36 -4.33
C GLY A 317 -30.37 21.82 -4.31
N GLU A 318 -29.68 21.14 -5.21
CA GLU A 318 -29.53 19.70 -5.29
C GLU A 318 -28.33 19.22 -4.45
N MET A 319 -28.41 18.01 -3.92
CA MET A 319 -27.41 17.35 -3.09
C MET A 319 -27.05 15.99 -3.67
N MET A 320 -25.79 15.61 -3.53
CA MET A 320 -25.33 14.24 -3.78
C MET A 320 -25.17 13.50 -2.44
N VAL A 321 -25.79 12.32 -2.35
CA VAL A 321 -25.81 11.49 -1.14
C VAL A 321 -25.30 10.11 -1.48
N ALA A 322 -24.26 9.64 -0.79
CA ALA A 322 -23.83 8.26 -0.80
C ALA A 322 -24.58 7.49 0.29
N CYS A 323 -25.20 6.37 -0.07
CA CYS A 323 -26.00 5.55 0.84
C CYS A 323 -25.86 4.07 0.50
N PHE A 324 -26.09 3.18 1.46
CA PHE A 324 -25.92 1.75 1.20
C PHE A 324 -26.91 1.25 0.13
N TRP A 325 -26.45 0.40 -0.78
CA TRP A 325 -27.28 -0.27 -1.77
C TRP A 325 -28.17 -1.31 -1.08
N GLY A 326 -29.45 -0.97 -0.95
CA GLY A 326 -30.46 -1.84 -0.33
C GLY A 326 -31.06 -2.91 -1.25
N GLY A 327 -30.54 -3.09 -2.47
CA GLY A 327 -31.08 -4.03 -3.45
C GLY A 327 -31.75 -3.38 -4.68
N PRO A 328 -32.29 -4.19 -5.60
CA PRO A 328 -33.04 -3.71 -6.75
C PRO A 328 -34.34 -3.00 -6.35
N THR A 329 -35.02 -2.34 -7.28
CA THR A 329 -36.34 -1.76 -6.99
C THR A 329 -37.33 -2.86 -6.63
N ILE A 330 -38.36 -2.53 -5.83
CA ILE A 330 -39.45 -3.48 -5.52
C ILE A 330 -40.05 -4.08 -6.80
N THR A 331 -40.20 -3.26 -7.85
CA THR A 331 -40.73 -3.70 -9.15
C THR A 331 -39.83 -4.75 -9.81
N GLU A 332 -38.51 -4.54 -9.81
CA GLU A 332 -37.54 -5.50 -10.35
C GLU A 332 -37.45 -6.75 -9.48
N PHE A 333 -37.41 -6.60 -8.15
CA PHE A 333 -37.38 -7.70 -7.20
C PHE A 333 -38.57 -8.65 -7.40
N LEU A 334 -39.78 -8.11 -7.55
CA LEU A 334 -41.01 -8.89 -7.75
C LEU A 334 -41.21 -9.37 -9.20
N ARG A 335 -40.37 -8.92 -10.15
CA ARG A 335 -40.40 -9.43 -11.53
C ARG A 335 -39.86 -10.87 -11.60
N ASP A 336 -38.96 -11.24 -10.70
CA ASP A 336 -38.46 -12.60 -10.55
C ASP A 336 -39.58 -13.54 -10.05
N PRO A 337 -39.92 -14.62 -10.80
CA PRO A 337 -40.93 -15.59 -10.40
C PRO A 337 -40.71 -16.19 -9.00
N GLU A 338 -39.46 -16.40 -8.57
CA GLU A 338 -39.14 -16.98 -7.27
C GLU A 338 -39.49 -16.06 -6.11
N ASN A 339 -39.51 -14.75 -6.37
CA ASN A 339 -39.78 -13.70 -5.38
C ASN A 339 -41.26 -13.30 -5.30
N LYS A 340 -42.11 -13.74 -6.25
CA LYS A 340 -43.56 -13.43 -6.23
C LYS A 340 -44.25 -13.84 -4.94
N LYS A 341 -43.77 -14.90 -4.28
CA LYS A 341 -44.28 -15.35 -2.97
C LYS A 341 -44.17 -14.29 -1.87
N TYR A 342 -43.33 -13.27 -2.04
CA TYR A 342 -43.15 -12.18 -1.08
C TYR A 342 -44.02 -10.95 -1.36
N GLU A 343 -44.85 -10.95 -2.42
CA GLU A 343 -45.59 -9.74 -2.84
C GLU A 343 -46.51 -9.18 -1.74
N GLU A 344 -47.23 -10.04 -1.02
CA GLU A 344 -48.11 -9.61 0.08
C GLU A 344 -47.32 -9.01 1.23
N GLU A 345 -46.17 -9.60 1.57
CA GLU A 345 -45.30 -9.12 2.63
C GLU A 345 -44.68 -7.76 2.26
N VAL A 346 -44.23 -7.59 1.02
CA VAL A 346 -43.75 -6.30 0.51
C VAL A 346 -44.84 -5.23 0.59
N ARG A 347 -46.09 -5.56 0.23
CA ARG A 347 -47.23 -4.63 0.36
C ARG A 347 -47.51 -4.26 1.82
N ARG A 348 -47.42 -5.24 2.73
CA ARG A 348 -47.60 -5.04 4.19
C ARG A 348 -46.54 -4.08 4.73
N GLN A 349 -45.26 -4.33 4.45
CA GLN A 349 -44.16 -3.47 4.89
C GLN A 349 -44.26 -2.06 4.30
N LYS A 350 -44.60 -1.93 3.01
CA LYS A 350 -44.79 -0.62 2.37
C LYS A 350 -45.91 0.19 3.03
N ARG A 351 -46.98 -0.45 3.47
CA ARG A 351 -48.07 0.21 4.21
C ARG A 351 -47.59 0.67 5.58
N ALA A 352 -46.91 -0.19 6.34
CA ALA A 352 -46.37 0.14 7.64
C ALA A 352 -45.41 1.34 7.58
N ILE A 353 -44.48 1.37 6.60
CA ILE A 353 -43.55 2.50 6.42
C ILE A 353 -44.31 3.80 6.11
N ARG A 354 -45.36 3.75 5.29
CA ARG A 354 -46.19 4.93 4.99
C ARG A 354 -46.91 5.46 6.23
N GLU A 355 -47.45 4.57 7.05
CA GLU A 355 -48.11 4.94 8.31
C GLU A 355 -47.09 5.59 9.27
N MET A 356 -45.86 5.06 9.36
CA MET A 356 -44.78 5.66 10.14
C MET A 356 -44.44 7.08 9.64
N LEU A 357 -44.23 7.26 8.32
CA LEU A 357 -43.94 8.57 7.72
C LEU A 357 -45.06 9.59 8.01
N GLN A 358 -46.33 9.19 7.85
CA GLN A 358 -47.48 10.03 8.14
C GLN A 358 -47.55 10.44 9.60
N SER A 359 -47.32 9.51 10.54
CA SER A 359 -47.34 9.79 11.97
C SER A 359 -46.28 10.83 12.39
N LYS A 360 -45.14 10.85 11.68
CA LYS A 360 -44.02 11.78 11.91
C LYS A 360 -44.10 13.07 11.08
N ARG A 361 -45.18 13.23 10.30
CA ARG A 361 -45.37 14.33 9.34
C ARG A 361 -44.18 14.48 8.39
N ILE A 362 -43.63 13.36 7.94
CA ILE A 362 -42.57 13.29 6.94
C ILE A 362 -43.25 13.02 5.60
N CYS A 363 -43.05 13.91 4.63
CA CYS A 363 -43.50 13.65 3.27
C CYS A 363 -42.58 12.60 2.64
N HIS A 364 -43.17 11.61 1.96
CA HIS A 364 -42.41 10.53 1.32
C HIS A 364 -41.44 11.06 0.24
N GLY A 365 -41.69 12.25 -0.32
CA GLY A 365 -41.03 12.72 -1.54
C GLY A 365 -41.22 11.70 -2.66
#